data_AF-A0A0A1CSZ4-F1
#
_entry.id   AF-A0A0A1CSZ4-F1
#
_cell.length_a   1.000
_cell.length_b   1.000
_cell.length_c   1.000
_cell.angle_alpha   90.00
_cell.angle_beta   90.00
_cell.angle_gamma   90.00
#
_symmetry.space_group_name_H-M   'P 1'
#
loop_
_entity.id
_entity.type
_entity.pdbx_description
1 polymer ?
#
loop_
_entity_poly.entity_id
_entity_poly.type
_entity_poly.pdbx_seq_one_letter_code
_entity_poly.pdbx_strand_id
1 'polypeptide(L)'
;MACFWEKDFQVRELTGSVIRMSIDPRAALSALTTALEEHLVAASARRGEEDPIVEATFLGIIDAFEAYEEALFDAFDEVTPLVIYGEDDDFDEADADENDDAAQDSNDELEPLSD
;
A
#
# COMPACT_ATOMS: atom_id res chain seq x y z
N MET A 1 -16.75 20.79 26.50
CA MET A 1 -16.73 19.59 27.39
C MET A 1 -16.70 18.37 26.51
N ALA A 2 -15.54 17.72 26.42
CA ALA A 2 -15.34 16.46 25.71
C ALA A 2 -15.74 15.30 26.62
N CYS A 3 -16.73 14.50 26.21
CA CYS A 3 -17.09 13.24 26.87
C CYS A 3 -17.62 12.26 25.80
N PHE A 4 -16.74 11.57 25.07
CA PHE A 4 -17.13 10.40 24.26
C PHE A 4 -15.96 9.44 23.92
N TRP A 5 -14.91 9.32 24.75
CA TRP A 5 -13.73 8.51 24.37
C TRP A 5 -13.08 7.69 25.50
N GLU A 6 -13.81 7.37 26.58
CA GLU A 6 -13.23 6.70 27.77
C GLU A 6 -13.79 5.29 28.03
N LYS A 7 -14.49 4.65 27.09
CA LYS A 7 -15.03 3.30 27.30
C LYS A 7 -15.01 2.53 25.98
N ASP A 8 -14.25 1.44 26.00
CA ASP A 8 -14.11 0.38 24.98
C ASP A 8 -12.76 0.27 24.25
N PHE A 9 -11.68 0.86 24.80
CA PHE A 9 -10.31 0.34 24.62
C PHE A 9 -10.08 -0.89 25.53
N GLN A 10 -10.99 -1.86 25.51
CA GLN A 10 -10.88 -3.09 26.31
C GLN A 10 -10.03 -4.13 25.59
N VAL A 11 -8.75 -4.15 25.96
CA VAL A 11 -8.02 -5.34 26.43
C VAL A 11 -8.63 -6.68 25.99
N ARG A 12 -8.22 -7.18 24.81
CA ARG A 12 -8.40 -8.58 24.44
C ARG A 12 -7.05 -9.28 24.45
N GLU A 13 -6.61 -9.64 25.65
CA GLU A 13 -5.70 -10.76 25.82
C GLU A 13 -6.50 -12.02 26.20
N LEU A 14 -6.04 -13.16 25.66
CA LEU A 14 -6.29 -14.54 26.09
C LEU A 14 -7.56 -15.25 25.57
N THR A 15 -7.48 -15.77 24.35
CA THR A 15 -7.45 -17.23 24.11
C THR A 15 -6.95 -17.50 22.70
N GLY A 16 -6.00 -18.42 22.57
CA GLY A 16 -5.33 -18.75 21.32
C GLY A 16 -6.27 -19.06 20.17
N SER A 17 -6.07 -18.33 19.09
CA SER A 17 -5.99 -18.88 17.74
C SER A 17 -5.15 -17.90 16.95
N VAL A 18 -4.05 -18.37 16.38
CA VAL A 18 -3.36 -17.68 15.30
C VAL A 18 -4.42 -17.49 14.21
N ILE A 19 -5.05 -16.32 14.11
CA ILE A 19 -5.96 -16.00 13.00
C ILE A 19 -5.09 -15.62 11.80
N ARG A 20 -4.37 -16.63 11.28
CA ARG A 20 -4.04 -16.77 9.86
C ARG A 20 -5.05 -17.76 9.29
N MET A 21 -6.34 -17.42 9.39
CA MET A 21 -7.40 -18.00 8.56
C MET A 21 -7.72 -16.91 7.56
N SER A 22 -7.67 -17.22 6.26
CA SER A 22 -8.10 -16.34 5.17
C SER A 22 -9.24 -15.46 5.64
N ILE A 23 -8.96 -14.19 5.86
CA ILE A 23 -9.92 -13.30 6.50
C ILE A 23 -11.06 -13.10 5.49
N ASP A 24 -12.31 -13.19 5.92
CA ASP A 24 -13.43 -12.96 5.00
C ASP A 24 -13.27 -11.55 4.42
N PRO A 25 -13.32 -11.36 3.08
CA PRO A 25 -13.11 -10.05 2.46
C PRO A 25 -14.10 -9.01 2.99
N ARG A 26 -15.31 -9.41 3.40
CA ARG A 26 -16.27 -8.50 4.06
C ARG A 26 -15.83 -8.09 5.46
N ALA A 27 -15.21 -9.00 6.21
CA ALA A 27 -14.69 -8.69 7.54
C ALA A 27 -13.47 -7.76 7.45
N ALA A 28 -12.55 -8.01 6.51
CA ALA A 28 -11.42 -7.12 6.26
C ALA A 28 -11.87 -5.75 5.75
N LEU A 29 -12.86 -5.69 4.84
CA LEU A 29 -13.42 -4.41 4.39
C LEU A 29 -14.05 -3.61 5.54
N SER A 30 -14.73 -4.29 6.47
CA SER A 30 -15.27 -3.65 7.67
C SER A 30 -14.14 -3.08 8.54
N ALA A 31 -13.04 -3.82 8.71
CA ALA A 31 -11.88 -3.36 9.47
C ALA A 31 -11.21 -2.14 8.81
N LEU A 32 -11.03 -2.17 7.49
CA LEU A 32 -10.52 -1.02 6.72
C LEU A 32 -11.42 0.21 6.87
N THR A 33 -12.73 0.04 6.79
CA THR A 33 -13.68 1.14 6.99
C THR A 33 -13.55 1.73 8.40
N THR A 34 -13.43 0.89 9.43
CA THR A 34 -13.19 1.34 10.80
C THR A 34 -11.87 2.10 10.95
N ALA A 35 -10.77 1.61 10.36
CA ALA A 35 -9.48 2.30 10.39
C ALA A 35 -9.56 3.70 9.74
N LEU A 36 -10.27 3.82 8.61
CA LEU A 36 -10.52 5.11 7.94
C LEU A 36 -11.34 6.06 8.82
N GLU A 37 -12.36 5.56 9.52
CA GLU A 37 -13.16 6.36 10.44
C GLU A 37 -12.34 6.84 11.65
N GLU A 38 -11.49 5.98 12.22
CA GLU A 38 -10.58 6.32 13.31
C GLU A 38 -9.58 7.39 12.90
N HIS A 39 -8.99 7.26 11.71
CA HIS A 39 -8.10 8.27 11.14
C HIS A 39 -8.83 9.60 10.91
N LEU A 40 -10.07 9.58 10.42
CA LEU A 40 -10.88 10.80 10.26
C LEU A 40 -11.12 11.47 11.62
N VAL A 41 -11.43 10.70 12.66
CA VAL A 41 -11.59 11.24 14.02
C VAL A 41 -10.28 11.85 14.52
N ALA A 42 -9.15 11.16 14.37
CA ALA A 42 -7.83 11.66 14.75
C ALA A 42 -7.50 12.97 14.01
N ALA A 43 -7.68 12.99 12.68
CA ALA A 43 -7.43 14.16 11.85
C ALA A 43 -8.32 15.35 12.23
N SER A 44 -9.58 15.10 12.59
CA SER A 44 -10.53 16.13 13.02
C SER A 44 -10.23 16.69 14.42
N ALA A 45 -9.61 15.89 15.28
CA ALA A 45 -9.28 16.26 16.65
C ALA A 45 -7.85 16.83 16.81
N ARG A 46 -7.05 16.82 15.74
CA ARG A 46 -5.62 17.13 15.79
C ARG A 46 -5.32 18.48 16.43
N ARG A 47 -4.37 18.51 17.36
CA ARG A 47 -3.94 19.75 18.04
C ARG A 47 -2.47 20.04 17.74
N GLY A 48 -2.18 20.35 16.49
CA GLY A 48 -0.82 20.62 16.03
C GLY A 48 -0.66 20.28 14.56
N GLU A 49 0.54 20.53 14.06
CA GLU A 49 0.94 20.19 12.69
C GLU A 49 1.35 18.71 12.59
N GLU A 50 1.97 18.17 13.65
CA GLU A 50 2.31 16.75 13.83
C GLU A 50 1.53 16.21 15.03
N ASP A 51 0.55 15.35 14.76
CA ASP A 51 -0.20 14.66 15.82
C ASP A 51 0.12 13.17 15.75
N PRO A 52 0.74 12.59 16.81
CA PRO A 52 1.14 11.19 16.80
C PRO A 52 -0.05 10.22 16.69
N ILE A 53 -1.26 10.67 17.05
CA ILE A 53 -2.48 9.86 16.90
C ILE A 53 -2.87 9.77 15.42
N VAL A 54 -2.68 10.85 14.66
CA VAL A 54 -2.95 10.86 13.22
C VAL A 54 -1.97 9.95 12.49
N GLU A 55 -0.70 9.97 12.88
CA GLU A 55 0.33 9.08 12.35
C GLU A 55 0.07 7.61 12.69
N ALA A 56 -0.27 7.30 13.95
CA ALA A 56 -0.60 5.93 14.35
C ALA A 56 -1.82 5.37 13.60
N THR A 57 -2.85 6.19 13.39
CA THR A 57 -4.04 5.77 12.63
C THR A 57 -3.77 5.68 11.12
N PHE A 58 -2.83 6.46 10.59
CA PHE A 58 -2.40 6.34 9.20
C PHE A 58 -1.73 4.97 8.95
N LEU A 59 -0.83 4.54 9.84
CA LEU A 59 -0.24 3.19 9.78
C LEU A 59 -1.32 2.10 9.95
N GLY A 60 -2.31 2.33 10.83
CA GLY A 60 -3.43 1.42 10.98
C GLY A 60 -4.29 1.24 9.71
N ILE A 61 -4.39 2.27 8.86
CA ILE A 61 -5.05 2.15 7.55
C ILE A 61 -4.24 1.26 6.62
N ILE A 62 -2.91 1.41 6.60
CA ILE A 62 -2.01 0.63 5.75
C ILE A 62 -2.16 -0.86 6.06
N ASP A 63 -2.01 -1.24 7.33
CA ASP A 63 -2.17 -2.62 7.78
C ASP A 63 -3.56 -3.20 7.42
N ALA A 64 -4.62 -2.42 7.63
CA ALA A 64 -5.98 -2.85 7.34
C ALA A 64 -6.26 -2.99 5.83
N PHE A 65 -5.62 -2.16 5.01
CA PHE A 65 -5.74 -2.23 3.56
C PHE A 65 -5.01 -3.44 2.99
N GLU A 66 -3.79 -3.73 3.44
CA GLU A 66 -3.05 -4.94 3.05
C GLU A 66 -3.81 -6.22 3.41
N ALA A 67 -4.39 -6.28 4.61
CA ALA A 67 -5.22 -7.41 5.03
C ALA A 67 -6.47 -7.57 4.15
N TYR A 68 -7.04 -6.47 3.64
CA TYR A 68 -8.17 -6.50 2.71
C TYR A 68 -7.74 -6.95 1.31
N GLU A 69 -6.61 -6.48 0.81
CA GLU A 69 -6.01 -6.90 -0.46
C GLU A 69 -5.71 -8.41 -0.47
N GLU A 70 -5.06 -8.92 0.59
CA GLU A 70 -4.81 -10.37 0.77
C GLU A 70 -6.13 -11.15 0.76
N ALA A 71 -7.15 -10.69 1.50
CA ALA A 71 -8.47 -11.32 1.55
C ALA A 71 -9.20 -11.34 0.20
N LEU A 72 -9.10 -10.23 -0.53
CA LEU A 72 -9.75 -10.04 -1.82
C LEU A 72 -9.12 -10.95 -2.87
N PHE A 73 -7.79 -11.01 -2.88
CA PHE A 73 -7.03 -11.87 -3.75
C PHE A 73 -7.30 -13.35 -3.46
N ASP A 74 -7.27 -13.76 -2.19
CA ASP A 74 -7.55 -15.16 -1.79
C ASP A 74 -8.98 -15.61 -2.18
N ALA A 75 -9.96 -14.72 -2.08
CA ALA A 75 -11.36 -15.06 -2.31
C ALA A 75 -11.79 -14.97 -3.79
N PHE A 76 -11.23 -14.03 -4.54
CA PHE A 76 -11.71 -13.68 -5.88
C PHE A 76 -10.62 -13.60 -6.96
N ASP A 77 -9.34 -13.74 -6.60
CA ASP A 77 -8.19 -13.56 -7.51
C ASP A 77 -8.17 -12.14 -8.14
N GLU A 78 -8.65 -11.15 -7.37
CA GLU A 78 -8.76 -9.75 -7.80
C GLU A 78 -7.90 -8.84 -6.91
N VAL A 79 -7.37 -7.76 -7.50
CA VAL A 79 -6.53 -6.76 -6.82
C VAL A 79 -7.14 -5.37 -7.02
N THR A 80 -7.06 -4.48 -6.02
CA THR A 80 -7.59 -3.13 -6.19
C THR A 80 -6.62 -2.21 -6.94
N PRO A 81 -7.12 -1.18 -7.64
CA PRO A 81 -6.27 -0.20 -8.32
C PRO A 81 -5.69 0.86 -7.36
N LEU A 82 -5.70 0.62 -6.05
CA LEU A 82 -5.22 1.55 -5.03
C LEU A 82 -3.78 1.20 -4.65
N VAL A 83 -2.98 2.21 -4.34
CA VAL A 83 -1.57 2.06 -3.95
C VAL A 83 -1.33 2.82 -2.66
N ILE A 84 -0.63 2.20 -1.71
CA ILE A 84 -0.16 2.85 -0.49
C ILE A 84 1.11 3.63 -0.83
N TYR A 85 1.15 4.90 -0.46
CA TYR A 85 2.37 5.71 -0.56
C TYR A 85 3.04 5.76 0.82
N GLY A 86 4.14 5.02 1.04
CA GLY A 86 4.89 5.07 2.30
C GLY A 86 5.89 3.93 2.56
N GLU A 87 7.11 4.33 2.93
CA GLU A 87 8.30 3.66 3.49
C GLU A 87 8.92 2.40 2.82
N ASP A 88 8.18 1.57 2.10
CA ASP A 88 8.76 0.37 1.42
C ASP A 88 8.98 0.55 -0.11
N ASP A 89 8.66 1.72 -0.66
CA ASP A 89 9.01 2.06 -2.04
C ASP A 89 10.44 2.67 -2.05
N ASP A 90 11.41 1.84 -1.68
CA ASP A 90 12.78 2.00 -2.19
C ASP A 90 12.66 2.04 -3.72
N PHE A 91 12.86 3.23 -4.26
CA PHE A 91 12.95 3.56 -5.67
C PHE A 91 14.13 2.79 -6.32
N ASP A 92 14.04 1.46 -6.39
CA ASP A 92 15.01 0.62 -7.07
C ASP A 92 14.50 0.28 -8.47
N GLU A 93 15.09 1.01 -9.42
CA GLU A 93 15.42 0.55 -10.77
C GLU A 93 14.31 0.53 -11.84
N ALA A 94 14.20 1.68 -12.51
CA ALA A 94 14.50 1.65 -13.95
C ALA A 94 15.49 2.78 -14.23
N ASP A 95 16.78 2.46 -14.05
CA ASP A 95 17.90 3.18 -14.65
C ASP A 95 17.62 3.32 -16.16
N ALA A 96 17.07 4.47 -16.55
CA ALA A 96 17.07 4.90 -17.94
C ALA A 96 18.46 5.51 -18.26
N ASP A 97 19.50 4.69 -18.16
CA ASP A 97 20.85 5.00 -18.65
C ASP A 97 21.33 3.89 -19.58
N GLU A 98 20.74 3.83 -20.79
CA GLU A 98 21.51 3.43 -21.96
C GLU A 98 21.91 4.69 -22.72
N ASN A 99 22.99 5.29 -22.22
CA ASN A 99 23.78 6.31 -22.87
C ASN A 99 24.06 6.01 -24.37
N ASP A 100 24.05 7.11 -25.10
CA ASP A 100 24.38 7.35 -26.49
C ASP A 100 25.76 6.80 -26.94
N ASP A 101 25.92 6.73 -28.26
CA ASP A 101 27.18 6.66 -29.03
C ASP A 101 27.78 5.29 -29.45
N ALA A 102 27.48 4.88 -30.69
CA ALA A 102 28.53 4.50 -31.65
C ALA A 102 28.04 4.59 -33.11
N ALA A 103 28.12 5.78 -33.71
CA ALA A 103 28.22 5.88 -35.15
C ALA A 103 29.60 5.35 -35.59
N GLN A 104 29.66 4.20 -36.27
CA GLN A 104 30.76 3.88 -37.18
C GLN A 104 30.24 3.25 -38.48
N ASP A 105 30.19 4.11 -39.49
CA ASP A 105 30.56 3.87 -40.89
C ASP A 105 31.09 2.47 -41.21
N SER A 106 30.36 1.75 -42.07
CA SER A 106 30.90 0.62 -42.82
C SER A 106 30.55 0.82 -44.29
N ASN A 107 31.31 1.69 -44.94
CA ASN A 107 31.51 1.65 -46.37
C ASN A 107 32.30 0.39 -46.78
N ASP A 108 31.60 -0.62 -47.31
CA ASP A 108 32.04 -1.64 -48.27
C ASP A 108 30.86 -2.63 -48.46
N GLU A 109 30.39 -3.05 -49.64
CA GLU A 109 30.96 -3.13 -50.97
C GLU A 109 29.79 -3.38 -51.95
N LEU A 110 29.75 -2.67 -53.08
CA LEU A 110 28.74 -2.84 -54.13
C LEU A 110 28.93 -4.18 -54.85
N GLU A 111 27.98 -5.13 -54.72
CA GLU A 111 27.94 -6.29 -55.62
C GLU A 111 27.35 -5.88 -56.99
N PRO A 112 28.03 -6.18 -58.11
CA PRO A 112 27.48 -5.93 -59.44
C PRO A 112 26.39 -6.96 -59.78
N LEU A 113 25.15 -6.49 -59.86
CA LEU A 113 24.07 -7.24 -60.52
C LEU A 113 24.40 -7.37 -62.02
N SER A 114 24.62 -8.61 -62.44
CA SER A 114 24.85 -9.00 -63.82
C SER A 114 23.52 -9.21 -64.55
N ASP A 115 23.32 -8.49 -65.65
CA ASP A 115 22.92 -9.03 -66.96
C ASP A 115 23.49 -8.14 -68.08
#